data_AF-A0A6S7IW66-F1
#
_entry.id   AF-A0A6S7IW66-F1
#
_cell.length_a   1.000
_cell.length_b   1.000
_cell.length_c   1.000
_cell.angle_alpha   90.00
_cell.angle_beta   90.00
_cell.angle_gamma   90.00
#
_symmetry.space_group_name_H-M   'P 1'
#
loop_
_entity.id
_entity.type
_entity.pdbx_description
1 polymer ?
#
loop_
_entity_poly.entity_id
_entity_poly.type
_entity_poly.pdbx_seq_one_letter_code
_entity_poly.pdbx_strand_id
1 'polypeptide(L)'
;MASRFVDAGSVDDFILEQENKSKAQKTLRDVKLLQLFLVNKNEERNIEDIPIGELNEYMSDFIISVRTKNGKEYEPSSLRSLLASFERHLKRKNYPASIINDLAFEKTRKTLESN
;
A
#
# COMPACT_ATOMS: atom_id res chain seq x y z
N MET A 1 8.04 -27.75 37.57
CA MET A 1 7.75 -26.33 37.26
C MET A 1 7.97 -26.10 35.78
N ALA A 2 6.94 -25.71 35.03
CA ALA A 2 7.11 -25.32 33.64
C ALA A 2 7.98 -24.04 33.60
N SER A 3 9.08 -24.08 32.83
CA SER A 3 9.93 -22.91 32.62
C SER A 3 9.10 -21.78 32.01
N ARG A 4 9.24 -20.55 32.54
CA ARG A 4 8.57 -19.34 32.01
C ARG A 4 9.18 -18.87 30.68
N PHE A 5 10.33 -19.40 30.31
CA PHE A 5 11.08 -19.00 29.12
C PHE A 5 11.28 -20.21 28.21
N VAL A 6 11.03 -20.00 26.93
CA VAL A 6 11.31 -20.95 25.84
C VAL A 6 12.60 -20.54 25.14
N ASP A 7 13.34 -21.53 24.63
CA ASP A 7 14.46 -21.28 23.73
C ASP A 7 13.90 -20.77 22.40
N ALA A 8 14.11 -19.49 22.11
CA ALA A 8 13.39 -18.76 21.06
C ALA A 8 14.22 -18.52 19.78
N GLY A 9 15.36 -19.19 19.61
CA GLY A 9 16.26 -18.95 18.48
C GLY A 9 16.94 -17.57 18.54
N SER A 10 17.52 -17.13 17.41
CA SER A 10 18.19 -15.83 17.32
C SER A 10 17.19 -14.68 17.38
N VAL A 11 17.51 -13.64 18.15
CA VAL A 11 16.74 -12.39 18.20
C VAL A 11 16.65 -11.73 16.82
N ASP A 12 17.71 -11.81 16.02
CA ASP A 12 17.75 -11.24 14.67
C ASP A 12 16.78 -11.95 13.72
N ASP A 13 16.73 -13.29 13.76
CA ASP A 13 15.79 -14.07 12.95
C ASP A 13 14.34 -13.75 13.34
N PHE A 14 14.06 -13.62 14.65
CA PHE A 14 12.74 -13.20 15.14
C PHE A 14 12.36 -11.80 14.65
N ILE A 15 13.28 -10.83 14.73
CA ILE A 15 13.04 -9.46 14.22
C ILE A 15 12.74 -9.52 12.72
N LEU A 16 13.57 -10.23 11.94
CA LEU A 16 13.39 -10.37 10.49
C LEU A 16 12.04 -11.02 10.14
N GLU A 17 11.65 -12.09 10.84
CA GLU A 17 10.36 -12.75 10.65
C GLU A 17 9.17 -11.84 10.99
N GLN A 18 9.22 -11.15 12.14
CA GLN A 18 8.16 -10.23 12.55
C GLN A 18 8.06 -9.01 11.65
N GLU A 19 9.19 -8.45 11.19
CA GLU A 19 9.20 -7.37 10.22
C GLU A 19 8.58 -7.81 8.89
N ASN A 20 8.96 -8.98 8.38
CA ASN A 20 8.39 -9.50 7.14
C ASN A 20 6.89 -9.76 7.26
N LYS A 21 6.46 -10.34 8.39
CA LYS A 21 5.04 -10.59 8.69
C LYS A 21 4.25 -9.30 8.82
N SER A 22 4.74 -8.33 9.59
CA SER A 22 4.08 -7.04 9.79
C SER A 22 4.02 -6.22 8.50
N LYS A 23 5.10 -6.17 7.71
CA LYS A 23 5.14 -5.54 6.39
C LYS A 23 4.14 -6.20 5.44
N ALA A 24 4.08 -7.54 5.38
CA ALA A 24 3.11 -8.26 4.55
C ALA A 24 1.66 -7.98 4.98
N GLN A 25 1.36 -8.01 6.28
CA GLN A 25 0.04 -7.71 6.81
C GLN A 25 -0.38 -6.27 6.54
N LYS A 26 0.52 -5.30 6.74
CA LYS A 26 0.27 -3.89 6.39
C LYS A 26 -0.06 -3.76 4.91
N THR A 27 0.74 -4.38 4.04
CA THR A 27 0.50 -4.39 2.58
C THR A 27 -0.91 -4.86 2.26
N LEU A 28 -1.32 -5.99 2.84
CA LEU A 28 -2.64 -6.55 2.57
C LEU A 28 -3.78 -5.61 3.04
N ARG A 29 -3.62 -4.99 4.21
CA ARG A 29 -4.61 -4.03 4.74
C ARG A 29 -4.74 -2.80 3.85
N ASP A 30 -3.61 -2.23 3.45
CA ASP A 30 -3.58 -1.05 2.60
C ASP A 30 -4.17 -1.37 1.22
N VAL A 31 -3.78 -2.50 0.61
CA VAL A 31 -4.32 -2.94 -0.69
C VAL A 31 -5.83 -3.16 -0.62
N LYS A 32 -6.35 -3.75 0.45
CA LYS A 32 -7.80 -3.89 0.65
C LYS A 32 -8.52 -2.54 0.72
N LEU A 33 -7.90 -1.53 1.32
CA LEU A 33 -8.46 -0.18 1.36
C LEU A 33 -8.58 0.41 -0.05
N LEU A 34 -7.55 0.22 -0.89
CA LEU A 34 -7.59 0.63 -2.29
C LEU A 34 -8.65 -0.14 -3.10
N GLN A 35 -8.75 -1.46 -2.92
CA GLN A 35 -9.78 -2.27 -3.57
C GLN A 35 -11.19 -1.79 -3.23
N LEU A 36 -11.45 -1.47 -1.95
CA LEU A 36 -12.75 -0.93 -1.53
C LEU A 36 -13.05 0.42 -2.20
N PHE A 37 -12.03 1.28 -2.34
CA PHE A 37 -12.17 2.54 -3.06
C PHE A 37 -12.52 2.31 -4.55
N LEU A 38 -11.85 1.37 -5.22
CA LEU A 38 -12.11 1.04 -6.62
C LEU A 38 -13.54 0.51 -6.83
N VAL A 39 -14.01 -0.39 -5.96
CA VAL A 39 -15.39 -0.88 -6.01
C VAL A 39 -16.40 0.26 -5.87
N ASN A 40 -16.14 1.23 -4.98
CA ASN A 40 -17.00 2.43 -4.86
C ASN A 40 -16.98 3.34 -6.11
N LYS A 41 -16.00 3.17 -7.00
CA LYS A 41 -15.90 3.82 -8.31
C LYS A 41 -16.42 2.94 -9.45
N ASN A 42 -17.11 1.83 -9.14
CA ASN A 42 -17.57 0.82 -10.10
C ASN A 42 -16.42 0.17 -10.89
N GLU A 43 -15.25 0.05 -10.28
CA GLU A 43 -14.10 -0.65 -10.84
C GLU A 43 -13.92 -2.00 -10.12
N GLU A 44 -14.19 -3.09 -10.85
CA GLU A 44 -14.19 -4.46 -10.32
C GLU A 44 -12.96 -5.28 -10.73
N ARG A 45 -12.11 -4.78 -11.65
CA ARG A 45 -10.87 -5.46 -12.03
C ARG A 45 -9.91 -5.57 -10.85
N ASN A 46 -9.03 -6.57 -10.86
CA ASN A 46 -7.93 -6.57 -9.90
C ASN A 46 -7.01 -5.38 -10.19
N ILE A 47 -6.34 -4.86 -9.16
CA ILE A 47 -5.50 -3.67 -9.28
C ILE A 47 -4.41 -3.88 -10.34
N GLU A 48 -3.85 -5.08 -10.44
CA GLU A 48 -2.83 -5.44 -11.43
C GLU A 48 -3.35 -5.58 -12.87
N ASP A 49 -4.67 -5.65 -13.08
CA ASP A 49 -5.30 -5.78 -14.40
C ASP A 49 -5.76 -4.43 -14.96
N ILE A 50 -5.73 -3.36 -14.14
CA ILE A 50 -6.10 -2.00 -14.56
C ILE A 50 -4.96 -1.41 -15.41
N PRO A 51 -5.24 -0.81 -16.59
CA PRO A 51 -4.23 -0.14 -17.39
C PRO A 51 -3.54 1.00 -16.65
N ILE A 52 -2.25 1.22 -16.94
CA ILE A 52 -1.40 2.20 -16.22
C ILE A 52 -2.03 3.60 -16.17
N GLY A 53 -2.56 4.09 -17.29
CA GLY A 53 -3.19 5.40 -17.35
C GLY A 53 -4.40 5.52 -16.43
N GLU A 54 -5.27 4.51 -16.43
CA GLU A 54 -6.47 4.46 -15.58
C GLU A 54 -6.08 4.30 -14.10
N LEU A 55 -5.10 3.44 -13.81
CA LEU A 55 -4.62 3.24 -12.45
C LEU A 55 -4.01 4.52 -11.87
N ASN A 56 -3.28 5.29 -12.67
CA ASN A 56 -2.74 6.59 -12.25
C ASN A 56 -3.85 7.60 -11.90
N GLU A 57 -4.96 7.61 -12.65
CA GLU A 57 -6.13 8.43 -12.34
C GLU A 57 -6.80 8.01 -11.04
N TYR A 58 -7.04 6.72 -10.85
CA TYR A 58 -7.61 6.20 -9.60
C TYR A 58 -6.72 6.47 -8.39
N MET A 59 -5.40 6.35 -8.53
CA MET A 59 -4.45 6.61 -7.44
C MET A 59 -4.43 8.09 -7.05
N SER A 60 -4.45 9.01 -8.03
CA SER A 60 -4.60 10.44 -7.77
C SER A 60 -5.90 10.75 -7.02
N ASP A 61 -7.03 10.18 -7.46
CA ASP A 61 -8.31 10.41 -6.81
C ASP A 61 -8.38 9.77 -5.40
N PHE A 62 -7.72 8.62 -5.21
CA PHE A 62 -7.57 8.00 -3.91
C PHE A 62 -6.84 8.92 -2.93
N ILE A 63 -5.71 9.53 -3.34
CA ILE A 63 -4.92 10.42 -2.47
C ILE A 63 -5.75 11.59 -1.94
N ILE A 64 -6.57 12.21 -2.80
CA ILE A 64 -7.37 13.38 -2.40
C ILE A 64 -8.60 13.01 -1.58
N SER A 65 -9.15 11.80 -1.76
CA SER A 65 -10.43 11.40 -1.18
C SER A 65 -10.30 10.55 0.09
N VAL A 66 -9.19 9.82 0.24
CA VAL A 66 -8.99 8.93 1.40
C VAL A 66 -8.97 9.72 2.70
N ARG A 67 -9.70 9.24 3.70
CA ARG A 67 -9.76 9.83 5.05
C ARG A 67 -9.52 8.77 6.10
N THR A 68 -8.91 9.17 7.21
CA THR A 68 -8.75 8.29 8.38
C THR A 68 -10.12 7.85 8.90
N LYS A 69 -10.15 6.82 9.76
CA LYS A 69 -11.41 6.37 10.40
C LYS A 69 -12.17 7.46 11.15
N ASN A 70 -11.47 8.51 11.58
CA ASN A 70 -12.05 9.66 12.28
C ASN A 70 -12.43 10.81 11.33
N GLY A 71 -12.41 10.58 10.01
CA GLY A 71 -12.74 11.57 8.99
C GLY A 71 -11.64 12.61 8.72
N LYS A 72 -10.49 12.53 9.41
CA LYS A 72 -9.36 13.46 9.20
C LYS A 72 -8.58 13.11 7.94
N GLU A 73 -7.93 14.12 7.38
CA GLU A 73 -6.96 13.95 6.30
C GLU A 73 -5.77 13.11 6.76
N TYR A 74 -5.17 12.39 5.81
CA TYR A 74 -3.96 11.64 6.06
C TYR A 74 -2.76 12.57 5.98
N GLU A 75 -1.81 12.41 6.89
CA GLU A 75 -0.52 13.07 6.79
C GLU A 75 0.21 12.64 5.49
N PRO A 76 0.98 13.53 4.84
CA PRO A 76 1.73 13.19 3.63
C PRO A 76 2.66 11.99 3.77
N SER A 77 3.22 11.77 4.97
CA SER A 77 4.07 10.60 5.27
C SER A 77 3.26 9.30 5.29
N SER A 78 2.02 9.35 5.73
CA SER A 78 1.11 8.19 5.77
C SER A 78 0.63 7.82 4.36
N LEU A 79 0.33 8.81 3.53
CA LEU A 79 0.02 8.61 2.11
C LEU A 79 1.19 7.98 1.35
N ARG A 80 2.43 8.46 1.58
CA ARG A 80 3.65 7.81 1.04
C ARG A 80 3.76 6.34 1.48
N SER A 81 3.40 6.03 2.73
CA SER A 81 3.40 4.66 3.24
C SER A 81 2.33 3.76 2.61
N LEU A 82 1.19 4.32 2.22
CA LEU A 82 0.16 3.62 1.43
C LEU A 82 0.68 3.32 0.02
N LEU A 83 1.21 4.33 -0.69
CA LEU A 83 1.78 4.14 -2.04
C LEU A 83 2.91 3.12 -2.06
N ALA A 84 3.79 3.12 -1.06
CA ALA A 84 4.85 2.10 -0.93
C ALA A 84 4.29 0.68 -0.74
N SER A 85 3.09 0.56 -0.17
CA SER A 85 2.40 -0.73 -0.03
C SER A 85 1.75 -1.17 -1.34
N PHE A 86 1.16 -0.24 -2.10
CA PHE A 86 0.63 -0.52 -3.43
C PHE A 86 1.74 -0.91 -4.41
N GLU A 87 2.84 -0.17 -4.43
CA GLU A 87 4.04 -0.47 -5.21
C GLU A 87 4.54 -1.90 -4.94
N ARG A 88 4.66 -2.27 -3.66
CA ARG A 88 5.11 -3.61 -3.27
C ARG A 88 4.12 -4.69 -3.72
N HIS A 89 2.82 -4.42 -3.73
CA HIS A 89 1.82 -5.35 -4.24
C HIS A 89 1.94 -5.52 -5.75
N LEU A 90 1.97 -4.42 -6.50
CA LEU A 90 2.09 -4.42 -7.96
C LEU A 90 3.37 -5.10 -8.46
N LYS A 91 4.51 -4.85 -7.79
CA LYS A 91 5.77 -5.55 -8.09
C LYS A 91 5.66 -7.06 -7.94
N ARG A 92 4.97 -7.55 -6.89
CA ARG A 92 4.74 -9.01 -6.70
C ARG A 92 3.83 -9.60 -7.78
N LYS A 93 3.01 -8.77 -8.43
CA LYS A 93 2.13 -9.14 -9.54
C LYS A 93 2.77 -8.92 -10.91
N ASN A 94 4.06 -8.57 -10.96
CA ASN A 94 4.79 -8.25 -12.19
C ASN A 94 4.11 -7.14 -13.02
N TYR A 95 3.49 -6.18 -12.34
CA TYR A 95 2.89 -5.03 -13.00
C TYR A 95 4.00 -4.21 -13.71
N PRO A 96 3.77 -3.73 -14.95
CA PRO A 96 4.83 -3.26 -15.83
C PRO A 96 5.40 -1.86 -15.49
N ALA A 97 4.82 -1.15 -14.54
CA ALA A 97 5.24 0.21 -14.18
C ALA A 97 5.30 0.43 -12.66
N SER A 98 6.24 1.27 -12.23
CA SER A 98 6.43 1.70 -10.85
C SER A 98 5.65 2.97 -10.55
N ILE A 99 4.82 2.94 -9.50
CA ILE A 99 4.08 4.12 -9.02
C ILE A 99 5.07 5.21 -8.57
N ILE A 100 6.16 4.78 -7.94
CA ILE A 100 7.13 5.67 -7.31
C ILE A 100 8.10 6.27 -8.32
N ASN A 101 8.54 5.50 -9.32
CA ASN A 101 9.67 5.90 -10.17
C ASN A 101 9.27 6.31 -11.59
N ASP A 102 8.20 5.72 -12.15
CA ASP A 102 7.95 5.86 -13.60
C ASP A 102 7.10 7.08 -13.91
N LEU A 103 7.39 7.73 -15.04
CA LEU A 103 6.65 8.91 -15.51
C LEU A 103 5.15 8.63 -15.72
N ALA A 104 4.79 7.38 -15.99
CA ALA A 104 3.39 6.98 -16.17
C ALA A 104 2.51 7.23 -14.93
N PHE A 105 3.11 7.39 -13.75
CA PHE A 105 2.44 7.75 -12.49
C PHE A 105 2.76 9.18 -12.01
N GLU A 106 3.16 10.07 -12.92
CA GLU A 106 3.51 11.46 -12.58
C GLU A 106 2.35 12.19 -11.89
N LYS A 107 1.10 11.97 -12.36
CA LYS A 107 -0.07 12.62 -11.77
C LYS A 107 -0.25 12.22 -10.30
N THR A 108 -0.16 10.93 -9.99
CA THR A 108 -0.21 10.41 -8.62
C THR A 108 0.83 11.09 -7.73
N ARG A 109 2.07 11.25 -8.21
CA ARG A 109 3.14 11.92 -7.44
C ARG A 109 2.89 13.41 -7.25
N LYS A 110 2.49 14.14 -8.29
CA LYS A 110 2.15 15.57 -8.18
C LYS A 110 0.98 15.80 -7.22
N THR A 111 -0.03 14.91 -7.24
CA THR A 111 -1.15 14.96 -6.28
C THR A 111 -0.67 14.78 -4.84
N LEU A 112 0.24 13.83 -4.60
CA LEU A 112 0.83 13.60 -3.28
C LEU A 112 1.67 14.79 -2.77
N GLU A 113 2.39 15.46 -3.66
CA GLU A 113 3.22 16.62 -3.32
C GLU A 113 2.39 17.89 -3.04
N SER A 114 1.17 17.93 -3.56
CA SER A 114 0.24 19.06 -3.39
C SER A 114 -0.70 18.88 -2.18
N ASN A 115 -0.60 17.77 -1.44
CA ASN A 115 -1.38 17.45 -0.25
C ASN A 115 -0.62 17.87 1.02
#